data_AF-A0A6G0TLH8-F1
#
_entry.id   AF-A0A6G0TLH8-F1
#
_cell.length_a   1.000
_cell.length_b   1.000
_cell.length_c   1.000
_cell.angle_alpha   90.00
_cell.angle_beta   90.00
_cell.angle_gamma   90.00
#
_symmetry.space_group_name_H-M   'P 1'
#
loop_
_entity.id
_entity.type
_entity.pdbx_description
1 polymer ?
#
loop_
_entity_poly.entity_id
_entity_poly.type
_entity_poly.pdbx_seq_one_letter_code
_entity_poly.pdbx_strand_id
1 'polypeptide(L)'
;MFLDSENLIYHLIIELEATIDNVLLQCNCLVNLIDVENNNNAVVSKSKCKEEDNNKLLITYRCQLNTTKLELKMWSHEGDYGILTVYITPLLQPKCCQVCKFPIKPLLYHQRTKKNIVYQPQSFLTLSGGFSLSEAHLWISNCLPGFPEKPASQENLEYSFESVILDTVLLCAYSRGSINIKTDNITAIAILKDNFSRDATRKNIKLDMTYEISEGSLILMIDVIVSKLKTDINNDKTLKLINAIKQLSVNPSINGESLTKDYLLMLSNEEKLKQEASLRPSRMQRLQAIMLALFDDWHKLKGLNVKPNSREDLQEALLTSNTLDSLISMFEL
;
A
#
# COMPACT_ATOMS: atom_id res chain seq x y z
N MET A 1 2.79 1.12 -14.92
CA MET A 1 2.27 1.15 -13.54
C MET A 1 3.28 1.88 -12.68
N PHE A 2 2.88 2.93 -11.97
CA PHE A 2 3.76 3.65 -11.05
C PHE A 2 3.03 3.90 -9.72
N LEU A 3 3.79 4.02 -8.64
CA LEU A 3 3.28 4.38 -7.33
C LEU A 3 3.22 5.91 -7.25
N ASP A 4 2.04 6.45 -6.97
CA ASP A 4 1.87 7.83 -6.55
C ASP A 4 2.13 7.91 -5.04
N SER A 5 3.22 8.60 -4.68
CA SER A 5 3.69 8.70 -3.30
C SER A 5 2.77 9.53 -2.41
N GLU A 6 2.08 10.52 -2.97
CA GLU A 6 1.24 11.44 -2.17
C GLU A 6 -0.05 10.75 -1.76
N ASN A 7 -0.64 9.99 -2.69
CA ASN A 7 -1.93 9.33 -2.47
C ASN A 7 -1.80 7.87 -2.03
N LEU A 8 -0.60 7.30 -2.07
CA LEU A 8 -0.30 5.89 -1.77
C LEU A 8 -1.05 4.92 -2.70
N ILE A 9 -1.26 5.33 -3.96
CA ILE A 9 -2.07 4.61 -4.94
C ILE A 9 -1.19 4.22 -6.11
N TYR A 10 -1.43 3.03 -6.65
CA TYR A 10 -0.87 2.62 -7.92
C TYR A 10 -1.70 3.12 -9.08
N HIS A 11 -1.06 3.88 -9.96
CA HIS A 11 -1.61 4.33 -11.22
C HIS A 11 -1.21 3.36 -12.32
N LEU A 12 -2.21 2.73 -12.93
CA LEU A 12 -2.06 1.95 -14.15
C LEU A 12 -2.65 2.76 -15.30
N ILE A 13 -1.75 3.24 -16.15
CA ILE A 13 -2.10 3.96 -17.37
C ILE A 13 -1.88 3.01 -18.54
N ILE A 14 -2.93 2.83 -19.34
CA ILE A 14 -2.94 2.04 -20.56
C ILE A 14 -3.17 3.01 -21.72
N GLU A 15 -2.23 3.08 -22.63
CA GLU A 15 -2.26 3.94 -23.80
C GLU A 15 -2.06 3.11 -25.07
N LEU A 16 -2.92 3.35 -26.06
CA LEU A 16 -2.85 2.73 -27.38
C LEU A 16 -3.01 3.81 -28.44
N GLU A 17 -2.36 3.62 -29.59
CA GLU A 17 -2.56 4.49 -30.76
C GLU A 17 -3.98 4.32 -31.35
N ALA A 18 -4.52 3.10 -31.26
CA ALA A 18 -5.89 2.79 -31.66
C ALA A 18 -6.87 2.93 -30.48
N THR A 19 -8.16 3.02 -30.81
CA THR A 19 -9.20 3.06 -29.78
C THR A 19 -9.32 1.72 -29.07
N ILE A 20 -9.56 1.77 -27.77
CA ILE A 20 -9.69 0.59 -26.91
C ILE A 20 -11.14 0.08 -27.02
N ASP A 21 -11.34 -1.21 -27.31
CA ASP A 21 -12.68 -1.85 -27.27
C ASP A 21 -12.97 -2.33 -25.84
N ASN A 22 -12.08 -3.16 -25.31
CA ASN A 22 -12.16 -3.62 -23.93
C ASN A 22 -10.78 -3.86 -23.28
N VAL A 23 -10.77 -3.78 -21.95
CA VAL A 23 -9.66 -4.17 -21.10
C VAL A 23 -10.16 -5.14 -20.04
N LEU A 24 -9.57 -6.32 -19.97
CA LEU A 24 -9.83 -7.28 -18.91
C LEU A 24 -8.66 -7.29 -17.93
N LEU A 25 -8.98 -7.12 -16.65
CA LEU A 25 -8.06 -7.22 -15.53
C LEU A 25 -8.29 -8.55 -14.82
N GLN A 26 -7.23 -9.33 -14.69
CA GLN A 26 -7.19 -10.56 -13.92
C GLN A 26 -6.10 -10.43 -12.87
N CYS A 27 -6.42 -10.65 -11.60
CA CYS A 27 -5.42 -10.65 -10.53
C CYS A 27 -5.56 -11.89 -9.64
N ASN A 28 -4.42 -12.44 -9.24
CA ASN A 28 -4.34 -13.56 -8.28
C ASN A 28 -4.26 -13.07 -6.82
N CYS A 29 -4.23 -11.75 -6.61
CA CYS A 29 -4.11 -11.09 -5.31
C CYS A 29 -5.30 -10.15 -5.09
N LEU A 30 -5.63 -9.85 -3.82
CA LEU A 30 -6.70 -8.92 -3.47
C LEU A 30 -6.25 -7.50 -3.79
N VAL A 31 -6.88 -6.91 -4.80
CA VAL A 31 -6.60 -5.53 -5.21
C VAL A 31 -7.89 -4.76 -5.19
N ASN A 32 -7.87 -3.63 -4.50
CA ASN A 32 -8.99 -2.70 -4.42
C ASN A 32 -8.81 -1.63 -5.49
N LEU A 33 -9.77 -1.56 -6.42
CA LEU A 33 -9.83 -0.50 -7.42
C LEU A 33 -10.59 0.68 -6.85
N ILE A 34 -10.01 1.86 -6.94
CA ILE A 34 -10.66 3.12 -6.61
C ILE A 34 -11.26 3.61 -7.91
N ASP A 35 -12.59 3.47 -8.03
CA ASP A 35 -13.31 4.04 -9.16
C ASP A 35 -13.13 5.55 -9.10
N VAL A 36 -12.47 6.09 -10.11
CA VAL A 36 -12.40 7.54 -10.30
C VAL A 36 -13.77 7.91 -10.86
N GLU A 37 -14.68 8.34 -9.99
CA GLU A 37 -16.03 8.82 -10.36
C GLU A 37 -15.99 9.88 -11.48
N ASN A 38 -14.83 10.52 -11.68
CA ASN A 38 -14.61 11.55 -12.69
C ASN A 38 -13.87 11.09 -13.96
N ASN A 39 -13.36 9.85 -14.05
CA ASN A 39 -12.68 9.36 -15.26
C ASN A 39 -13.41 8.16 -15.89
N ASN A 40 -14.01 8.47 -17.05
CA ASN A 40 -14.08 7.65 -18.26
C ASN A 40 -15.27 6.71 -18.41
N ASN A 41 -16.23 7.09 -19.28
CA ASN A 41 -16.67 6.47 -20.55
C ASN A 41 -16.62 4.93 -20.75
N ALA A 42 -16.36 4.16 -19.71
CA ALA A 42 -16.13 2.74 -19.73
C ALA A 42 -17.06 2.07 -18.73
N VAL A 43 -17.80 1.07 -19.19
CA VAL A 43 -18.68 0.28 -18.33
C VAL A 43 -17.83 -0.77 -17.63
N VAL A 44 -17.86 -0.76 -16.30
CA VAL A 44 -17.14 -1.71 -15.45
C VAL A 44 -18.05 -2.89 -15.15
N SER A 45 -17.60 -4.09 -15.50
CA SER A 45 -18.25 -5.34 -15.13
C SER A 45 -17.34 -6.16 -14.22
N LYS A 46 -17.72 -6.28 -12.95
CA LYS A 46 -17.04 -7.13 -11.98
C LYS A 46 -17.63 -8.54 -12.07
N SER A 47 -16.82 -9.49 -12.50
CA SER A 47 -17.23 -10.90 -12.60
C SER A 47 -16.96 -11.62 -11.30
N LYS A 48 -17.88 -12.47 -10.87
CA LYS A 48 -17.65 -13.36 -9.72
C LYS A 48 -16.54 -14.34 -10.08
N CYS A 49 -15.47 -14.34 -9.30
CA CYS A 49 -14.41 -15.33 -9.44
C CYS A 49 -14.88 -16.64 -8.81
N LYS A 50 -14.62 -17.77 -9.48
CA LYS A 50 -14.80 -19.09 -8.89
C LYS A 50 -13.60 -19.38 -8.01
N GLU A 51 -13.80 -19.99 -6.85
CA GLU A 51 -12.70 -20.33 -5.92
C GLU A 51 -11.70 -21.34 -6.50
N GLU A 52 -12.12 -22.13 -7.51
CA GLU A 52 -11.29 -23.12 -8.21
C GLU A 52 -10.27 -22.47 -9.18
N ASP A 53 -10.61 -21.31 -9.74
CA ASP A 53 -9.70 -20.51 -10.53
C ASP A 53 -8.93 -19.63 -9.55
N ASN A 54 -7.59 -19.68 -9.56
CA ASN A 54 -6.71 -18.92 -8.65
C ASN A 54 -6.74 -17.37 -8.87
N ASN A 55 -7.91 -16.85 -9.24
CA ASN A 55 -8.23 -15.49 -9.56
C ASN A 55 -9.03 -14.90 -8.39
N LYS A 56 -8.48 -13.86 -7.78
CA LYS A 56 -9.18 -13.09 -6.74
C LYS A 56 -9.91 -11.87 -7.30
N LEU A 57 -9.53 -11.42 -8.50
CA LEU A 57 -10.13 -10.27 -9.18
C LEU A 57 -10.30 -10.55 -10.67
N LEU A 58 -11.51 -10.34 -11.19
CA LEU A 58 -11.84 -10.36 -12.62
C LEU A 58 -12.74 -9.17 -12.94
N ILE A 59 -12.20 -8.20 -13.69
CA ILE A 59 -12.92 -6.98 -14.03
C ILE A 59 -12.75 -6.70 -15.52
N THR A 60 -13.85 -6.46 -16.20
CA THR A 60 -13.85 -6.04 -17.61
C THR A 60 -14.29 -4.59 -17.71
N TYR A 61 -13.42 -3.77 -18.27
CA TYR A 61 -13.70 -2.39 -18.67
C TYR A 61 -14.04 -2.38 -20.16
N ARG A 62 -15.26 -2.00 -20.50
CA ARG A 62 -15.68 -1.81 -21.89
C ARG A 62 -15.74 -0.32 -22.20
N CYS A 63 -14.84 0.17 -23.02
CA CYS A 63 -14.80 1.58 -23.44
C CYS A 63 -15.88 1.83 -24.49
N GLN A 64 -16.77 2.80 -24.26
CA GLN A 64 -17.88 3.10 -25.18
C GLN A 64 -17.54 4.20 -26.20
N LEU A 65 -16.58 5.06 -25.88
CA LEU A 65 -16.12 6.15 -26.73
C LEU A 65 -14.74 5.83 -27.31
N ASN A 66 -14.30 6.62 -28.30
CA ASN A 66 -12.99 6.52 -28.93
C ASN A 66 -11.84 6.89 -27.96
N THR A 67 -11.73 6.16 -26.86
CA THR A 67 -10.72 6.37 -25.83
C THR A 67 -9.46 5.59 -26.22
N THR A 68 -8.36 6.33 -26.39
CA THR A 68 -7.01 5.80 -26.60
C THR A 68 -6.25 5.59 -25.28
N LYS A 69 -6.72 6.24 -24.21
CA LYS A 69 -6.12 6.20 -22.88
C LYS A 69 -7.14 5.73 -21.83
N LEU A 70 -6.73 4.78 -21.00
CA LEU A 70 -7.48 4.34 -19.82
C LEU A 70 -6.57 4.45 -18.59
N GLU A 71 -7.02 5.20 -17.59
CA GLU A 71 -6.33 5.36 -16.30
C GLU A 71 -7.10 4.62 -15.21
N LEU A 72 -6.40 3.79 -14.45
CA LEU A 72 -6.94 3.00 -13.35
C LEU A 72 -6.13 3.29 -12.09
N LYS A 73 -6.85 3.52 -10.98
CA LYS A 73 -6.28 3.69 -9.65
C LYS A 73 -6.52 2.44 -8.84
N MET A 74 -5.46 1.86 -8.28
CA MET A 74 -5.55 0.65 -7.49
C MET A 74 -4.71 0.74 -6.22
N TRP A 75 -5.09 -0.01 -5.20
CA TRP A 75 -4.26 -0.25 -4.03
C TRP A 75 -4.38 -1.70 -3.57
N SER A 76 -3.33 -2.17 -2.91
CA SER A 76 -3.23 -3.52 -2.35
C SER A 76 -2.83 -3.43 -0.88
N HIS A 77 -3.18 -4.45 -0.12
CA HIS A 77 -2.65 -4.61 1.23
C HIS A 77 -1.16 -4.99 1.17
N GLU A 78 -0.39 -4.56 2.16
CA GLU A 78 1.04 -4.88 2.24
C GLU A 78 1.21 -6.35 2.68
N GLY A 79 2.08 -7.10 2.01
CA GLY A 79 2.25 -8.55 2.21
C GLY A 79 1.48 -9.41 1.20
N ASP A 80 0.43 -8.85 0.61
CA ASP A 80 -0.31 -9.46 -0.48
C ASP A 80 0.52 -9.38 -1.77
N TYR A 81 0.72 -10.51 -2.46
CA TYR A 81 1.56 -10.59 -3.65
C TYR A 81 0.90 -11.41 -4.76
N GLY A 82 1.20 -11.08 -6.01
CA GLY A 82 0.59 -11.75 -7.15
C GLY A 82 0.99 -11.15 -8.48
N ILE A 83 0.26 -11.55 -9.52
CA ILE A 83 0.44 -11.03 -10.88
C ILE A 83 -0.89 -10.43 -11.32
N LEU A 84 -0.86 -9.15 -11.68
CA LEU A 84 -1.93 -8.48 -12.37
C LEU A 84 -1.73 -8.66 -13.87
N THR A 85 -2.61 -9.44 -14.50
CA THR A 85 -2.63 -9.64 -15.94
C THR A 85 -3.70 -8.73 -16.55
N VAL A 86 -3.29 -7.95 -17.53
CA VAL A 86 -4.11 -6.96 -18.23
C VAL A 86 -4.20 -7.38 -19.69
N TYR A 87 -5.40 -7.72 -20.14
CA TYR A 87 -5.70 -8.09 -21.50
C TYR A 87 -6.32 -6.88 -22.19
N ILE A 88 -5.68 -6.40 -23.25
CA ILE A 88 -6.07 -5.17 -23.95
C ILE A 88 -6.50 -5.55 -25.36
N THR A 89 -7.73 -5.21 -25.72
CA THR A 89 -8.28 -5.45 -27.06
C THR A 89 -8.50 -4.10 -27.75
N PRO A 90 -7.70 -3.75 -28.77
CA PRO A 90 -7.97 -2.58 -29.58
C PRO A 90 -9.15 -2.82 -30.54
N LEU A 91 -9.81 -1.74 -30.93
CA LEU A 91 -10.85 -1.74 -31.94
C LEU A 91 -10.22 -1.73 -33.34
N LEU A 92 -9.59 -2.84 -33.70
CA LEU A 92 -8.95 -3.06 -35.00
C LEU A 92 -9.46 -4.37 -35.62
N GLN A 93 -9.34 -4.48 -36.94
CA GLN A 93 -9.66 -5.69 -37.69
C GLN A 93 -8.39 -6.14 -38.43
N PRO A 94 -7.84 -7.34 -38.15
CA PRO A 94 -8.36 -8.42 -37.30
C PRO A 94 -8.32 -8.09 -35.79
N LYS A 95 -9.25 -8.67 -35.00
CA LYS A 95 -9.23 -8.53 -33.54
C LYS A 95 -8.01 -9.22 -32.97
N CYS A 96 -7.15 -8.46 -32.30
CA CYS A 96 -6.01 -8.95 -31.54
C CYS A 96 -6.20 -8.64 -30.05
N CYS A 97 -5.49 -9.36 -29.19
CA CYS A 97 -5.45 -9.09 -27.76
C CYS A 97 -4.00 -9.07 -27.32
N GLN A 98 -3.59 -7.99 -26.66
CA GLN A 98 -2.28 -7.86 -26.06
C GLN A 98 -2.36 -8.16 -24.57
N VAL A 99 -1.45 -8.99 -24.08
CA VAL A 99 -1.41 -9.39 -22.66
C VAL A 99 -0.21 -8.74 -22.00
N CYS A 100 -0.45 -7.90 -21.00
CA CYS A 100 0.56 -7.26 -20.19
C CYS A 100 0.50 -7.83 -18.76
N LYS A 101 1.63 -8.24 -18.20
CA LYS A 101 1.72 -8.80 -16.85
C LYS A 101 2.50 -7.86 -15.94
N PHE A 102 1.89 -7.46 -14.83
CA PHE A 102 2.48 -6.60 -13.83
C PHE A 102 2.60 -7.36 -12.50
N PRO A 103 3.81 -7.61 -11.99
CA PRO A 103 3.97 -8.25 -10.69
C PRO A 103 3.62 -7.28 -9.55
N ILE A 104 2.69 -7.67 -8.69
CA ILE A 104 2.40 -7.00 -7.42
C ILE A 104 3.36 -7.59 -6.39
N LYS A 105 4.30 -6.77 -5.94
CA LYS A 105 5.33 -7.14 -4.98
C LYS A 105 4.79 -7.09 -3.55
N PRO A 106 5.21 -7.99 -2.64
CA PRO A 106 4.77 -7.99 -1.25
C PRO A 106 4.99 -6.65 -0.53
N LEU A 107 6.15 -6.01 -0.76
CA LEU A 107 6.50 -4.71 -0.17
C LEU A 107 6.29 -3.59 -1.20
N LEU A 108 5.05 -3.46 -1.67
CA LEU A 108 4.69 -2.53 -2.74
C LEU A 108 4.87 -1.05 -2.38
N TYR A 109 4.89 -0.66 -1.11
CA TYR A 109 5.03 0.77 -0.74
C TYR A 109 6.47 1.23 -0.50
N HIS A 110 7.46 0.35 -0.75
CA HIS A 110 8.86 0.65 -0.52
C HIS A 110 9.52 1.21 -1.79
N GLN A 111 10.01 2.44 -1.75
CA GLN A 111 10.74 3.05 -2.86
C GLN A 111 12.24 3.06 -2.57
N ARG A 112 13.05 2.74 -3.59
CA ARG A 112 14.51 2.75 -3.44
C ARG A 112 15.01 4.18 -3.24
N THR A 113 15.79 4.40 -2.19
CA THR A 113 16.41 5.70 -1.90
C THR A 113 17.93 5.57 -1.80
N LYS A 114 18.64 6.63 -2.19
CA LYS A 114 20.11 6.71 -2.07
C LYS A 114 20.57 7.37 -0.77
N LYS A 115 19.63 7.80 0.07
CA LYS A 115 19.93 8.46 1.33
C LYS A 115 20.22 7.39 2.38
N ASN A 116 21.40 7.45 3.00
CA ASN A 116 21.69 6.66 4.20
C ASN A 116 20.98 7.32 5.38
N ILE A 117 19.71 6.97 5.55
CA ILE A 117 18.93 7.42 6.70
C ILE A 117 19.01 6.32 7.75
N VAL A 118 19.55 6.66 8.91
CA VAL A 118 19.63 5.76 10.07
C VAL A 118 18.53 6.20 11.03
N TYR A 119 17.39 5.53 10.99
CA TYR A 119 16.42 5.63 12.08
C TYR A 119 16.83 4.68 13.21
N GLN A 120 16.57 5.09 14.44
CA GLN A 120 16.71 4.29 15.65
C GLN A 120 15.34 4.35 16.35
N PRO A 121 14.76 3.23 16.79
CA PRO A 121 15.31 1.89 16.91
C PRO A 121 15.02 0.97 15.70
N GLN A 122 15.96 0.08 15.40
CA GLN A 122 15.90 -0.85 14.26
C GLN A 122 15.64 -2.27 14.73
N SER A 123 14.76 -2.96 14.01
CA SER A 123 14.59 -4.41 14.11
C SER A 123 15.45 -5.11 13.04
N PHE A 124 15.93 -6.31 13.35
CA PHE A 124 16.88 -7.05 12.53
C PHE A 124 16.29 -8.39 12.08
N LEU A 125 16.55 -8.76 10.83
CA LEU A 125 16.30 -10.09 10.29
C LEU A 125 17.57 -10.56 9.58
N THR A 126 18.19 -11.59 10.13
CA THR A 126 19.40 -12.21 9.57
C THR A 126 19.09 -13.63 9.10
N LEU A 127 19.26 -13.85 7.80
CA LEU A 127 19.12 -15.16 7.17
C LEU A 127 20.51 -15.68 6.80
N SER A 128 20.78 -16.93 7.14
CA SER A 128 22.00 -17.63 6.71
C SER A 128 21.65 -18.98 6.09
N GLY A 129 22.37 -19.39 5.05
CA GLY A 129 22.07 -20.63 4.36
C GLY A 129 22.94 -20.90 3.14
N GLY A 130 22.74 -22.07 2.53
CA GLY A 130 23.52 -22.54 1.38
C GLY A 130 23.10 -21.96 0.02
N PHE A 131 22.62 -20.72 -0.05
CA PHE A 131 22.15 -20.10 -1.29
C PHE A 131 23.22 -19.25 -1.98
N SER A 132 23.11 -19.14 -3.31
CA SER A 132 24.00 -18.30 -4.12
C SER A 132 23.60 -16.82 -4.09
N LEU A 133 24.53 -15.93 -4.47
CA LEU A 133 24.26 -14.48 -4.59
C LEU A 133 23.09 -14.19 -5.55
N SER A 134 22.99 -14.91 -6.66
CA SER A 134 21.92 -14.76 -7.64
C SER A 134 20.55 -15.15 -7.07
N GLU A 135 20.51 -16.13 -6.16
CA GLU A 135 19.27 -16.56 -5.50
C GLU A 135 18.83 -15.56 -4.45
N ALA A 136 19.76 -15.06 -3.63
CA ALA A 136 19.49 -13.97 -2.70
C ALA A 136 18.92 -12.75 -3.44
N HIS A 137 19.57 -12.38 -4.55
CA HIS A 137 19.13 -11.29 -5.40
C HIS A 137 17.71 -11.50 -5.95
N LEU A 138 17.40 -12.72 -6.42
CA LEU A 138 16.07 -13.05 -6.94
C LEU A 138 14.99 -12.97 -5.85
N TRP A 139 15.27 -13.49 -4.66
CA TRP A 139 14.34 -13.45 -3.53
C TRP A 139 14.02 -12.02 -3.10
N ILE A 140 15.05 -11.17 -3.01
CA ILE A 140 14.89 -9.75 -2.65
C ILE A 140 14.15 -9.00 -3.77
N SER A 141 14.52 -9.22 -5.02
CA SER A 141 13.86 -8.64 -6.21
C SER A 141 12.38 -9.06 -6.32
N ASN A 142 12.03 -10.25 -5.83
CA ASN A 142 10.63 -10.69 -5.75
C ASN A 142 9.84 -9.98 -4.65
N CYS A 143 10.51 -9.52 -3.59
CA CYS A 143 9.86 -8.84 -2.47
C CYS A 143 9.71 -7.33 -2.67
N LEU A 144 10.71 -6.69 -3.30
CA LEU A 144 10.83 -5.22 -3.38
C LEU A 144 10.70 -4.69 -4.82
N PRO A 145 9.98 -3.58 -5.03
CA PRO A 145 9.96 -2.89 -6.32
C PRO A 145 11.22 -2.04 -6.52
N GLY A 146 11.63 -1.85 -7.79
CA GLY A 146 12.78 -1.00 -8.13
C GLY A 146 14.16 -1.64 -7.91
N PHE A 147 14.22 -2.96 -7.71
CA PHE A 147 15.46 -3.72 -7.71
C PHE A 147 16.06 -3.81 -9.12
N PRO A 148 17.38 -3.68 -9.31
CA PRO A 148 17.99 -3.91 -10.61
C PRO A 148 17.78 -5.37 -11.05
N GLU A 149 17.60 -5.62 -12.34
CA GLU A 149 17.38 -6.98 -12.88
C GLU A 149 18.62 -7.89 -12.77
N LYS A 150 19.81 -7.29 -12.67
CA LYS A 150 21.07 -8.02 -12.55
C LYS A 150 21.79 -7.61 -11.26
N PRO A 151 22.36 -8.57 -10.51
CA PRO A 151 23.25 -8.25 -9.40
C PRO A 151 24.47 -7.51 -9.93
N ALA A 152 24.94 -6.50 -9.21
CA ALA A 152 26.23 -5.90 -9.53
C ALA A 152 27.34 -6.94 -9.26
N SER A 153 28.48 -6.83 -9.94
CA SER A 153 29.61 -7.76 -9.78
C SER A 153 30.31 -7.72 -8.41
N GLN A 154 29.70 -7.06 -7.41
CA GLN A 154 30.21 -6.95 -6.04
C GLN A 154 29.66 -8.08 -5.18
N GLU A 155 30.50 -8.64 -4.31
CA GLU A 155 30.13 -9.76 -3.43
C GLU A 155 29.18 -9.35 -2.28
N ASN A 156 29.24 -8.08 -1.87
CA ASN A 156 28.37 -7.49 -0.85
C ASN A 156 27.57 -6.35 -1.48
N LEU A 157 26.24 -6.47 -1.43
CA LEU A 157 25.33 -5.49 -2.00
C LEU A 157 24.44 -4.92 -0.90
N GLU A 158 24.40 -3.60 -0.81
CA GLU A 158 23.55 -2.86 0.13
C GLU A 158 22.57 -1.98 -0.63
N TYR A 159 21.29 -2.11 -0.31
CA TYR A 159 20.23 -1.26 -0.85
C TYR A 159 19.36 -0.72 0.27
N SER A 160 19.07 0.57 0.19
CA SER A 160 18.16 1.27 1.11
C SER A 160 16.83 1.55 0.41
N PHE A 161 15.74 1.30 1.13
CA PHE A 161 14.38 1.58 0.72
C PHE A 161 13.68 2.41 1.80
N GLU A 162 12.76 3.25 1.37
CA GLU A 162 11.92 4.08 2.22
C GLU A 162 10.46 3.70 1.94
N SER A 163 9.70 3.38 3.00
CA SER A 163 8.27 3.12 2.90
C SER A 163 7.53 4.45 2.81
N VAL A 164 6.83 4.68 1.70
CA VAL A 164 6.09 5.93 1.50
C VAL A 164 4.91 6.06 2.46
N ILE A 165 4.40 4.95 3.00
CA ILE A 165 3.26 4.99 3.93
C ILE A 165 3.67 5.46 5.31
N LEU A 166 4.75 4.90 5.85
CA LEU A 166 5.14 5.05 7.25
C LEU A 166 6.42 5.86 7.42
N ASP A 167 7.05 6.29 6.32
CA ASP A 167 8.35 6.97 6.28
C ASP A 167 9.45 6.14 6.99
N THR A 168 9.28 4.82 6.98
CA THR A 168 10.22 3.86 7.61
C THR A 168 11.30 3.44 6.64
N VAL A 169 12.48 3.09 7.16
CA VAL A 169 13.60 2.68 6.32
C VAL A 169 13.79 1.17 6.38
N LEU A 170 14.14 0.59 5.24
CA LEU A 170 14.52 -0.80 5.07
C LEU A 170 15.88 -0.85 4.40
N LEU A 171 16.90 -1.25 5.16
CA LEU A 171 18.25 -1.49 4.66
C LEU A 171 18.41 -2.99 4.44
N CYS A 172 18.69 -3.37 3.21
CA CYS A 172 18.92 -4.76 2.81
C CYS A 172 20.39 -4.90 2.38
N ALA A 173 21.17 -5.59 3.19
CA ALA A 173 22.53 -6.00 2.89
C ALA A 173 22.53 -7.50 2.61
N TYR A 174 23.07 -7.95 1.48
CA TYR A 174 23.18 -9.38 1.19
C TYR A 174 24.51 -9.73 0.55
N SER A 175 24.93 -10.95 0.84
CA SER A 175 26.14 -11.57 0.30
C SER A 175 25.87 -13.03 -0.02
N ARG A 176 26.89 -13.77 -0.46
CA ARG A 176 26.75 -15.21 -0.71
C ARG A 176 26.47 -15.93 0.61
N GLY A 177 25.28 -16.52 0.71
CA GLY A 177 24.86 -17.33 1.86
C GLY A 177 24.43 -16.54 3.10
N SER A 178 24.34 -15.21 3.02
CA SER A 178 23.77 -14.39 4.10
C SER A 178 22.96 -13.20 3.58
N ILE A 179 21.84 -12.91 4.23
CA ILE A 179 20.99 -11.75 4.00
C ILE A 179 20.72 -11.09 5.35
N ASN A 180 21.10 -9.82 5.48
CA ASN A 180 20.90 -9.01 6.66
C ASN A 180 19.96 -7.86 6.32
N ILE A 181 18.80 -7.84 6.96
CA ILE A 181 17.79 -6.82 6.80
C ILE A 181 17.66 -6.05 8.10
N LYS A 182 17.70 -4.73 7.99
CA LYS A 182 17.46 -3.79 9.09
C LYS A 182 16.27 -2.94 8.74
N THR A 183 15.27 -2.87 9.61
CA THR A 183 14.10 -2.02 9.37
C THR A 183 13.42 -1.60 10.65
N ASP A 184 12.79 -0.44 10.59
CA ASP A 184 11.90 0.04 11.65
C ASP A 184 10.48 -0.53 11.49
N ASN A 185 10.22 -1.27 10.40
CA ASN A 185 8.94 -1.86 10.10
C ASN A 185 8.84 -3.34 10.47
N ILE A 186 8.10 -3.65 11.53
CA ILE A 186 7.88 -5.00 12.04
C ILE A 186 7.08 -5.86 11.05
N THR A 187 6.04 -5.29 10.44
CA THR A 187 5.26 -5.96 9.38
C THR A 187 6.13 -6.30 8.18
N ALA A 188 7.07 -5.42 7.80
CA ALA A 188 8.02 -5.73 6.73
C ALA A 188 8.90 -6.94 7.07
N ILE A 189 9.34 -7.10 8.33
CA ILE A 189 10.08 -8.30 8.78
C ILE A 189 9.23 -9.56 8.69
N ALA A 190 7.98 -9.51 9.16
CA ALA A 190 7.05 -10.66 9.08
C ALA A 190 6.85 -11.10 7.63
N ILE A 191 6.56 -10.15 6.73
CA ILE A 191 6.36 -10.40 5.30
C ILE A 191 7.62 -10.99 4.65
N LEU A 192 8.80 -10.43 4.95
CA LEU A 192 10.07 -10.91 4.38
C LEU A 192 10.41 -12.31 4.89
N LYS A 193 10.24 -12.57 6.20
CA LYS A 193 10.46 -13.88 6.81
C LYS A 193 9.59 -14.96 6.15
N ASP A 194 8.30 -14.70 5.97
CA ASP A 194 7.37 -15.66 5.34
C ASP A 194 7.72 -15.88 3.86
N ASN A 195 8.02 -14.82 3.12
CA ASN A 195 8.37 -14.93 1.70
C ASN A 195 9.68 -15.67 1.47
N PHE A 196 10.72 -15.38 2.25
CA PHE A 196 11.99 -16.11 2.15
C PHE A 196 11.85 -17.57 2.58
N SER A 197 11.05 -17.86 3.62
CA SER A 197 10.76 -19.23 4.04
C SER A 197 10.08 -20.01 2.90
N ARG A 198 9.10 -19.39 2.23
CA ARG A 198 8.40 -20.00 1.09
C ARG A 198 9.30 -20.20 -0.12
N ASP A 199 10.15 -19.23 -0.45
CA ASP A 199 11.04 -19.34 -1.60
C ASP A 199 12.19 -20.34 -1.36
N ALA A 200 12.64 -20.48 -0.12
CA ALA A 200 13.62 -21.49 0.28
C ALA A 200 13.05 -22.91 0.26
N THR A 201 11.84 -23.09 0.79
CA THR A 201 11.14 -24.39 0.74
C THR A 201 10.86 -24.83 -0.70
N ARG A 202 10.47 -23.92 -1.59
CA ARG A 202 10.34 -24.20 -3.04
C ARG A 202 11.63 -24.69 -3.69
N LYS A 203 12.79 -24.23 -3.20
CA LYS A 203 14.11 -24.64 -3.69
C LYS A 203 14.78 -25.74 -2.86
N ASN A 204 14.10 -26.26 -1.83
CA ASN A 204 14.66 -27.21 -0.85
C ASN A 204 15.96 -26.73 -0.19
N ILE A 205 16.11 -25.41 0.02
CA ILE A 205 17.27 -24.82 0.70
C ILE A 205 16.95 -24.71 2.19
N LYS A 206 17.84 -25.25 3.03
CA LYS A 206 17.76 -25.04 4.48
C LYS A 206 18.27 -23.64 4.81
N LEU A 207 17.40 -22.83 5.41
CA LEU A 207 17.72 -21.50 5.92
C LEU A 207 17.69 -21.53 7.44
N ASP A 208 18.64 -20.84 8.04
CA ASP A 208 18.61 -20.44 9.44
C ASP A 208 18.22 -18.97 9.53
N MET A 209 17.18 -18.66 10.31
CA MET A 209 16.59 -17.33 10.41
C MET A 209 16.59 -16.88 11.85
N THR A 210 17.28 -15.77 12.09
CA THR A 210 17.29 -15.10 13.38
C THR A 210 16.70 -13.71 13.21
N TYR A 211 15.81 -13.34 14.14
CA TYR A 211 15.15 -12.04 14.13
C TYR A 211 15.16 -11.44 15.52
N GLU A 212 15.38 -10.13 15.59
CA GLU A 212 15.36 -9.35 16.82
C GLU A 212 14.47 -8.15 16.58
N ILE A 213 13.44 -8.00 17.42
CA ILE A 213 12.42 -6.96 17.24
C ILE A 213 12.56 -5.98 18.39
N SER A 214 12.62 -4.70 18.05
CA SER A 214 12.64 -3.63 19.05
C SER A 214 11.21 -3.17 19.36
N GLU A 215 10.85 -3.18 20.64
CA GLU A 215 9.59 -2.61 21.15
C GLU A 215 9.47 -1.11 20.85
N GLY A 216 10.60 -0.39 20.84
CA GLY A 216 10.59 1.03 20.46
C GLY A 216 10.20 1.26 18.99
N SER A 217 10.46 0.31 18.08
CA SER A 217 10.07 0.45 16.67
C SER A 217 8.54 0.35 16.52
N LEU A 218 7.92 -0.50 17.34
CA LEU A 218 6.46 -0.65 17.38
C LEU A 218 5.80 0.66 17.82
N ILE A 219 6.28 1.24 18.92
CA ILE A 219 5.72 2.47 19.48
C ILE A 219 5.80 3.61 18.46
N LEU A 220 6.97 3.82 17.84
CA LEU A 220 7.12 4.85 16.81
C LEU A 220 6.19 4.61 15.62
N MET A 221 5.98 3.36 15.22
CA MET A 221 5.07 3.05 14.11
C MET A 221 3.61 3.37 14.47
N ILE A 222 3.17 2.98 15.67
CA ILE A 222 1.84 3.31 16.18
C ILE A 222 1.67 4.83 16.23
N ASP A 223 2.68 5.56 16.73
CA ASP A 223 2.67 7.02 16.79
C ASP A 223 2.50 7.66 15.41
N VAL A 224 3.24 7.18 14.41
CA VAL A 224 3.15 7.68 13.03
C VAL A 224 1.77 7.39 12.43
N ILE A 225 1.24 6.18 12.60
CA ILE A 225 -0.08 5.79 12.08
C ILE A 225 -1.17 6.64 12.74
N VAL A 226 -1.15 6.78 14.07
CA VAL A 226 -2.16 7.54 14.81
C VAL A 226 -2.06 9.03 14.51
N SER A 227 -0.85 9.58 14.35
CA SER A 227 -0.67 10.97 13.92
C SER A 227 -1.30 11.20 12.55
N LYS A 228 -1.04 10.32 11.57
CA LYS A 228 -1.63 10.38 10.23
C LYS A 228 -3.17 10.25 10.28
N LEU A 229 -3.71 9.32 11.08
CA LEU A 229 -5.16 9.19 11.30
C LEU A 229 -5.78 10.44 11.95
N LYS A 230 -5.14 11.02 12.96
CA LYS A 230 -5.60 12.26 13.61
C LYS A 230 -5.65 13.42 12.62
N THR A 231 -4.64 13.56 11.75
CA THR A 231 -4.65 14.58 10.70
C THR A 231 -5.82 14.38 9.73
N ASP A 232 -6.09 13.13 9.32
CA ASP A 232 -7.20 12.81 8.41
C ASP A 232 -8.57 13.08 9.07
N ILE A 233 -8.74 12.74 10.36
CA ILE A 233 -9.96 13.04 11.13
C ILE A 233 -10.17 14.55 11.32
N ASN A 234 -9.10 15.30 11.63
CA ASN A 234 -9.20 16.75 11.80
C ASN A 234 -9.60 17.41 10.46
N ASN A 235 -9.03 16.96 9.35
CA ASN A 235 -9.37 17.43 8.01
C ASN A 235 -10.84 17.12 7.65
N ASP A 236 -11.40 15.98 8.08
CA ASP A 236 -12.82 15.66 7.90
C ASP A 236 -13.73 16.60 8.72
N LYS A 237 -13.35 16.90 9.97
CA LYS A 237 -14.05 17.92 10.78
C LYS A 237 -14.00 19.29 10.11
N THR A 238 -12.85 19.70 9.58
CA THR A 238 -12.70 20.96 8.85
C THR A 238 -13.57 20.99 7.59
N LEU A 239 -13.68 19.89 6.83
CA LEU A 239 -14.57 19.79 5.67
C LEU A 239 -16.05 19.89 6.03
N LYS A 240 -16.47 19.21 7.11
CA LYS A 240 -17.85 19.32 7.64
C LYS A 240 -18.17 20.75 8.05
N LEU A 241 -17.22 21.43 8.69
CA LEU A 241 -17.33 22.86 9.03
C LEU A 241 -17.43 23.73 7.77
N ILE A 242 -16.60 23.50 6.75
CA ILE A 242 -16.67 24.25 5.48
C ILE A 242 -18.04 24.07 4.80
N ASN A 243 -18.56 22.84 4.73
CA ASN A 243 -19.89 22.59 4.17
C ASN A 243 -21.00 23.28 4.97
N ALA A 244 -20.93 23.28 6.30
CA ALA A 244 -21.88 23.99 7.16
C ALA A 244 -21.78 25.52 6.96
N ILE A 245 -20.57 26.06 6.86
CA ILE A 245 -20.33 27.49 6.57
C ILE A 245 -20.89 27.88 5.20
N LYS A 246 -20.74 27.01 4.19
CA LYS A 246 -21.34 27.23 2.87
C LYS A 246 -22.85 27.31 2.92
N GLN A 247 -23.50 26.38 3.63
CA GLN A 247 -24.96 26.43 3.82
C GLN A 247 -25.41 27.72 4.52
N LEU A 248 -24.63 28.22 5.47
CA LEU A 248 -24.90 29.49 6.15
C LEU A 248 -24.69 30.72 5.25
N SER A 249 -23.67 30.70 4.38
CA SER A 249 -23.34 31.81 3.46
C SER A 249 -24.32 31.98 2.29
N VAL A 250 -25.16 30.98 2.01
CA VAL A 250 -26.23 31.06 1.01
C VAL A 250 -27.41 31.92 1.50
N ASN A 251 -27.49 32.22 2.80
CA ASN A 251 -28.49 33.15 3.32
C ASN A 251 -28.08 34.61 3.09
N PRO A 252 -28.82 35.37 2.27
CA PRO A 252 -28.44 36.72 1.83
C PRO A 252 -28.49 37.79 2.94
N SER A 253 -28.92 37.44 4.16
CA SER A 253 -29.03 38.35 5.31
C SER A 253 -27.75 38.46 6.15
N ILE A 254 -26.69 37.71 5.82
CA ILE A 254 -25.38 37.73 6.53
C ILE A 254 -24.27 38.12 5.54
N ASN A 255 -24.54 39.10 4.69
CA ASN A 255 -23.53 39.61 3.78
C ASN A 255 -22.57 40.52 4.56
N GLY A 256 -21.42 39.96 4.96
CA GLY A 256 -20.15 40.69 4.94
C GLY A 256 -19.41 40.90 6.25
N GLU A 257 -20.08 40.96 7.41
CA GLU A 257 -19.41 41.44 8.65
C GLU A 257 -19.15 40.38 9.73
N SER A 258 -19.65 39.14 9.60
CA SER A 258 -19.57 38.13 10.67
C SER A 258 -18.63 36.95 10.41
N LEU A 259 -17.96 36.87 9.24
CA LEU A 259 -16.96 35.82 9.01
C LEU A 259 -15.56 36.30 9.37
N THR A 260 -14.96 35.65 10.39
CA THR A 260 -13.55 35.80 10.76
C THR A 260 -12.64 35.45 9.59
N LYS A 261 -11.51 36.16 9.44
CA LYS A 261 -10.52 35.96 8.35
C LYS A 261 -10.05 34.50 8.20
N ASP A 262 -10.05 33.72 9.29
CA ASP A 262 -9.73 32.29 9.29
C ASP A 262 -10.68 31.46 8.42
N TYR A 263 -11.97 31.80 8.37
CA TYR A 263 -12.94 31.08 7.56
C TYR A 263 -12.81 31.39 6.07
N LEU A 264 -12.40 32.61 5.71
CA LEU A 264 -12.09 32.98 4.32
C LEU A 264 -10.83 32.26 3.82
N LEU A 265 -9.82 32.08 4.67
CA LEU A 265 -8.65 31.24 4.39
C LEU A 265 -9.03 29.76 4.24
N MET A 266 -9.94 29.23 5.07
CA MET A 266 -10.44 27.86 4.94
C MET A 266 -11.24 27.64 3.64
N LEU A 267 -12.02 28.62 3.18
CA LEU A 267 -12.70 28.61 1.88
C LEU A 267 -11.72 28.59 0.70
N SER A 268 -10.57 29.26 0.81
CA SER A 268 -9.54 29.23 -0.24
C SER A 268 -8.80 27.88 -0.36
N ASN A 269 -8.72 27.11 0.73
CA ASN A 269 -8.17 25.75 0.74
C ASN A 269 -9.18 24.67 0.36
N GLU A 270 -10.44 25.03 0.14
CA GLU A 270 -11.53 24.09 -0.05
C GLU A 270 -11.37 23.22 -1.30
N GLU A 271 -10.91 23.78 -2.42
CA GLU A 271 -10.75 23.01 -3.67
C GLU A 271 -9.70 21.90 -3.51
N LYS A 272 -8.61 22.18 -2.78
CA LYS A 272 -7.58 21.19 -2.44
C LYS A 272 -8.13 20.15 -1.46
N LEU A 273 -8.84 20.59 -0.42
CA LEU A 273 -9.43 19.69 0.56
C LEU A 273 -10.51 18.78 -0.03
N LYS A 274 -11.28 19.25 -1.03
CA LYS A 274 -12.28 18.46 -1.76
C LYS A 274 -11.67 17.45 -2.72
N GLN A 275 -10.60 17.81 -3.42
CA GLN A 275 -9.86 16.86 -4.26
C GLN A 275 -9.29 15.72 -3.40
N GLU A 276 -8.67 16.06 -2.28
CA GLU A 276 -8.16 15.09 -1.32
C GLU A 276 -9.29 14.30 -0.63
N ALA A 277 -10.47 14.90 -0.40
CA ALA A 277 -11.62 14.23 0.23
C ALA A 277 -12.07 12.95 -0.49
N SER A 278 -11.98 12.93 -1.82
CA SER A 278 -12.39 11.77 -2.63
C SER A 278 -11.49 10.53 -2.39
N LEU A 279 -10.21 10.75 -2.06
CA LEU A 279 -9.20 9.69 -1.88
C LEU A 279 -9.00 9.32 -0.39
N ARG A 280 -9.47 10.16 0.53
CA ARG A 280 -9.36 9.99 1.99
C ARG A 280 -10.10 8.79 2.59
N PRO A 281 -11.33 8.40 2.20
CA PRO A 281 -11.98 7.23 2.79
C PRO A 281 -11.17 5.95 2.51
N SER A 282 -10.61 5.82 1.31
CA SER A 282 -9.68 4.75 0.96
C SER A 282 -8.36 4.85 1.72
N ARG A 283 -7.88 6.06 2.05
CA ARG A 283 -6.67 6.26 2.89
C ARG A 283 -6.89 5.83 4.34
N MET A 284 -8.02 6.18 4.94
CA MET A 284 -8.36 5.75 6.31
C MET A 284 -8.50 4.24 6.41
N GLN A 285 -9.23 3.61 5.47
CA GLN A 285 -9.34 2.14 5.41
C GLN A 285 -7.97 1.47 5.27
N ARG A 286 -7.05 2.07 4.51
CA ARG A 286 -5.67 1.58 4.38
C ARG A 286 -4.89 1.64 5.69
N LEU A 287 -4.89 2.80 6.35
CA LEU A 287 -4.18 2.96 7.64
C LEU A 287 -4.73 2.00 8.71
N GLN A 288 -6.05 1.82 8.75
CA GLN A 288 -6.69 0.83 9.63
C GLN A 288 -6.25 -0.60 9.29
N ALA A 289 -6.27 -0.98 8.01
CA ALA A 289 -5.82 -2.30 7.59
C ALA A 289 -4.35 -2.57 7.94
N ILE A 290 -3.48 -1.55 7.80
CA ILE A 290 -2.06 -1.65 8.17
C ILE A 290 -1.90 -1.80 9.68
N MET A 291 -2.69 -1.09 10.48
CA MET A 291 -2.66 -1.22 11.92
C MET A 291 -3.12 -2.62 12.38
N LEU A 292 -4.15 -3.18 11.75
CA LEU A 292 -4.59 -4.55 12.02
C LEU A 292 -3.52 -5.57 11.63
N ALA A 293 -2.85 -5.38 10.49
CA ALA A 293 -1.75 -6.25 10.08
C ALA A 293 -0.55 -6.16 11.03
N LEU A 294 -0.19 -4.95 11.49
CA LEU A 294 0.85 -4.75 12.49
C LEU A 294 0.55 -5.51 13.78
N PHE A 295 -0.71 -5.50 14.22
CA PHE A 295 -1.15 -6.25 15.39
C PHE A 295 -1.02 -7.76 15.19
N ASP A 296 -1.53 -8.29 14.08
CA ASP A 296 -1.43 -9.71 13.74
C ASP A 296 0.06 -10.15 13.65
N ASP A 297 0.90 -9.35 13.01
CA ASP A 297 2.33 -9.62 12.82
C ASP A 297 3.11 -9.56 14.14
N TRP A 298 2.82 -8.58 15.00
CA TRP A 298 3.45 -8.46 16.31
C TRP A 298 3.21 -9.72 17.16
N HIS A 299 1.94 -10.15 17.25
CA HIS A 299 1.56 -11.33 18.00
C HIS A 299 2.14 -12.62 17.39
N LYS A 300 2.13 -12.73 16.05
CA LYS A 300 2.75 -13.86 15.34
C LYS A 300 4.25 -13.94 15.59
N LEU A 301 4.95 -12.81 15.65
CA LEU A 301 6.39 -12.76 15.90
C LEU A 301 6.75 -13.03 17.37
N LYS A 302 5.89 -12.65 18.33
CA LYS A 302 5.99 -13.04 19.75
C LYS A 302 5.51 -14.48 20.03
N GLY A 303 4.94 -15.18 19.05
CA GLY A 303 4.47 -16.56 19.18
C GLY A 303 3.16 -16.72 19.95
N LEU A 304 2.38 -15.63 20.11
CA LEU A 304 1.07 -15.65 20.74
C LEU A 304 -0.02 -15.71 19.65
N ASN A 305 -0.93 -16.66 19.75
CA ASN A 305 -2.09 -16.69 18.86
C ASN A 305 -3.06 -15.57 19.24
N VAL A 306 -3.36 -14.69 18.28
CA VAL A 306 -4.31 -13.59 18.45
C VAL A 306 -5.70 -14.15 18.77
N LYS A 307 -6.33 -13.66 19.84
CA LYS A 307 -7.74 -13.96 20.13
C LYS A 307 -8.61 -13.21 19.10
N PRO A 308 -9.63 -13.85 18.51
CA PRO A 308 -10.46 -13.23 17.46
C PRO A 308 -11.14 -11.92 17.93
N ASN A 309 -11.46 -11.78 19.22
CA ASN A 309 -12.12 -10.59 19.78
C ASN A 309 -11.24 -9.34 19.76
N SER A 310 -9.91 -9.46 19.91
CA SER A 310 -9.01 -8.30 19.96
C SER A 310 -8.93 -7.55 18.62
N ARG A 311 -9.21 -8.24 17.51
CA ARG A 311 -9.25 -7.65 16.16
C ARG A 311 -10.50 -6.79 15.97
N GLU A 312 -11.63 -7.24 16.48
CA GLU A 312 -12.91 -6.51 16.44
C GLU A 312 -12.85 -5.29 17.38
N ASP A 313 -12.31 -5.46 18.59
CA ASP A 313 -12.11 -4.39 19.56
C ASP A 313 -11.17 -3.28 19.03
N LEU A 314 -10.10 -3.64 18.31
CA LEU A 314 -9.21 -2.67 17.65
C LEU A 314 -9.90 -1.96 16.49
N GLN A 315 -10.73 -2.68 15.72
CA GLN A 315 -11.48 -2.08 14.63
C GLN A 315 -12.51 -1.06 15.16
N GLU A 316 -13.15 -1.36 16.29
CA GLU A 316 -14.06 -0.44 16.98
C GLU A 316 -13.31 0.76 17.62
N ALA A 317 -12.15 0.53 18.23
CA ALA A 317 -11.32 1.61 18.80
C ALA A 317 -10.77 2.56 17.72
N LEU A 318 -10.47 2.03 16.52
CA LEU A 318 -10.01 2.83 15.37
C LEU A 318 -11.12 3.66 14.73
N LEU A 319 -12.38 3.25 14.88
CA LEU A 319 -13.55 3.99 14.41
C LEU A 319 -14.00 5.04 15.43
N THR A 320 -13.87 4.72 16.71
CA THR A 320 -14.38 5.52 17.82
C THR A 320 -13.24 6.32 18.42
N SER A 321 -12.85 7.41 17.75
CA SER A 321 -11.73 8.28 18.14
C SER A 321 -11.47 8.34 19.65
N ASN A 322 -10.54 7.54 20.19
CA ASN A 322 -9.80 7.90 21.39
C ASN A 322 -8.56 7.06 21.71
N THR A 323 -7.59 7.83 22.21
CA THR A 323 -6.37 7.50 22.96
C THR A 323 -5.40 6.49 22.34
N LEU A 324 -4.30 7.06 21.84
CA LEU A 324 -3.03 6.40 21.55
C LEU A 324 -2.59 5.50 22.72
N ASP A 325 -2.82 5.93 23.96
CA ASP A 325 -2.56 5.13 25.17
C ASP A 325 -3.42 3.87 25.25
N SER A 326 -4.68 3.90 24.80
CA SER A 326 -5.54 2.71 24.76
C SER A 326 -5.14 1.76 23.65
N LEU A 327 -4.57 2.27 22.55
CA LEU A 327 -4.06 1.45 21.46
C LEU A 327 -2.73 0.80 21.85
N ILE A 328 -1.80 1.56 22.46
CA ILE A 328 -0.55 1.02 22.99
C ILE A 328 -0.83 -0.03 24.08
N SER A 329 -1.77 0.23 25.00
CA SER A 329 -2.20 -0.75 26.01
C SER A 329 -2.99 -1.94 25.46
N MET A 330 -3.35 -1.96 24.17
CA MET A 330 -3.93 -3.13 23.51
C MET A 330 -2.84 -3.97 22.83
N PHE A 331 -1.73 -3.35 22.44
CA PHE A 331 -0.53 -4.03 21.91
C PHE A 331 0.38 -4.57 23.03
N GLU A 332 0.38 -3.92 24.19
CA GLU A 332 0.89 -4.43 25.45
C GLU A 332 -0.27 -5.03 26.26
N LEU A 333 -0.38 -6.36 26.27
CA LEU A 333 -1.36 -7.10 27.10
C LEU A 333 -1.33 -6.69 28.58
#